data_AF-A0A966UT97-F1
#
_entry.id   AF-A0A966UT97-F1
#
_cell.length_a   1.000
_cell.length_b   1.000
_cell.length_c   1.000
_cell.angle_alpha   90.00
_cell.angle_beta   90.00
_cell.angle_gamma   90.00
#
_symmetry.space_group_name_H-M   'P 1'
#
loop_
_entity.id
_entity.type
_entity.pdbx_description
1 polymer ?
#
loop_
_entity_poly.entity_id
_entity_poly.type
_entity_poly.pdbx_seq_one_letter_code
_entity_poly.pdbx_strand_id
1 'polypeptide(L)'
;MREAERQREDALKYAQSVKAEKELLTKRFNSLESSSLKDRESKIVSALEAAKAKLGLAREAGDIAIEIEAQKEIAKLGYEEARLQEMKDLAAREPVQQPKSISDVSVPKQDAPMIGSAKAETWGSKNKWFGSDKPMTYTAFDIHRQLVDEEGYDAESDEYYAEIDKRIRLEFPHKFDKNATTETTKPTQVVASAKRSVKPGRKTVRLTPSQVAIAKKLGVPLEEYAKQLNITKEV
;
A
#
# COMPACT_ATOMS: atom_id res chain seq x y z
N MET A 1 13.77 26.39 -16.31
CA MET A 1 14.45 25.39 -17.16
C MET A 1 15.73 24.85 -16.53
N ARG A 2 16.72 25.68 -16.15
CA ARG A 2 18.01 25.22 -15.59
C ARG A 2 17.96 24.46 -14.25
N GLU A 3 17.06 24.81 -13.33
CA GLU A 3 17.00 24.14 -12.01
C GLU A 3 16.40 22.74 -12.10
N ALA A 4 15.39 22.54 -12.96
CA ALA A 4 14.78 21.24 -13.18
C ALA A 4 15.74 20.24 -13.86
N GLU A 5 16.58 20.72 -14.77
CA GLU A 5 17.65 19.93 -15.38
C GLU A 5 18.72 19.54 -14.35
N ARG A 6 19.15 20.50 -13.51
CA ARG A 6 20.12 20.22 -12.44
C ARG A 6 19.59 19.20 -11.43
N GLN A 7 18.35 19.34 -10.99
CA GLN A 7 17.72 18.38 -10.08
C GLN A 7 17.60 16.98 -10.70
N ARG A 8 17.33 16.88 -12.01
CA ARG A 8 17.35 15.59 -12.72
C ARG A 8 18.75 14.99 -12.77
N GLU A 9 19.77 15.78 -13.10
CA GLU A 9 21.15 15.30 -13.13
C GLU A 9 21.63 14.83 -11.75
N ASP A 10 21.29 15.56 -10.68
CA ASP A 10 21.67 15.19 -9.32
C ASP A 10 20.94 13.92 -8.86
N ALA A 11 19.65 13.78 -9.20
CA ALA A 11 18.90 12.56 -8.93
C ALA A 11 19.45 11.35 -9.69
N LEU A 12 19.88 11.52 -10.95
CA LEU A 12 20.51 10.46 -11.74
C LEU A 12 21.86 10.03 -11.16
N LYS A 13 22.69 10.99 -10.73
CA LYS A 13 23.98 10.69 -10.06
C LYS A 13 23.76 9.93 -8.76
N TYR A 14 22.78 10.35 -7.96
CA TYR A 14 22.42 9.64 -6.73
C TYR A 14 21.96 8.20 -7.03
N ALA A 15 21.03 8.02 -7.98
CA ALA A 15 20.56 6.69 -8.37
C ALA A 15 21.69 5.78 -8.87
N GLN A 16 22.64 6.33 -9.65
CA GLN A 16 23.83 5.61 -10.10
C GLN A 16 24.73 5.20 -8.93
N SER A 17 24.96 6.11 -7.97
CA SER A 17 25.77 5.80 -6.78
C SER A 17 25.16 4.69 -5.93
N VAL A 18 23.85 4.75 -5.67
CA VAL A 18 23.11 3.72 -4.91
C VAL A 18 23.14 2.37 -5.64
N LYS A 19 23.00 2.38 -6.97
CA LYS A 19 23.10 1.17 -7.78
C LYS A 19 24.51 0.55 -7.68
N ALA A 20 25.55 1.37 -7.82
CA ALA A 20 26.94 0.92 -7.70
C ALA A 20 27.25 0.35 -6.30
N GLU A 21 26.76 1.01 -5.24
CA GLU A 21 26.89 0.52 -3.86
C GLU A 21 26.18 -0.82 -3.67
N LYS A 22 24.94 -0.95 -4.18
CA LYS A 22 24.20 -2.23 -4.12
C LYS A 22 24.96 -3.34 -4.84
N GLU A 23 25.42 -3.10 -6.06
CA GLU A 23 26.18 -4.09 -6.83
C GLU A 23 27.46 -4.52 -6.11
N LEU A 24 28.16 -3.58 -5.49
CA LEU A 24 29.37 -3.85 -4.70
C LEU A 24 29.04 -4.65 -3.43
N LEU A 25 27.96 -4.30 -2.72
CA LEU A 25 27.49 -5.06 -1.55
C LEU A 25 27.09 -6.48 -1.94
N THR A 26 26.33 -6.66 -3.01
CA THR A 26 25.93 -7.99 -3.49
C THR A 26 27.14 -8.82 -3.88
N LYS A 27 28.14 -8.25 -4.57
CA LYS A 27 29.39 -8.95 -4.89
C LYS A 27 30.14 -9.39 -3.63
N ARG A 28 30.28 -8.50 -2.64
CA ARG A 28 30.95 -8.83 -1.36
C ARG A 28 30.19 -9.90 -0.59
N PHE A 29 28.86 -9.82 -0.55
CA PHE A 29 28.01 -10.80 0.12
C PHE A 29 28.15 -12.18 -0.52
N ASN A 30 28.01 -12.29 -1.84
CA ASN A 30 28.15 -13.56 -2.56
C ASN A 30 29.55 -14.16 -2.38
N SER A 31 30.59 -13.33 -2.38
CA SER A 31 31.97 -13.77 -2.11
C SER A 31 32.13 -14.30 -0.69
N LEU A 32 31.56 -13.63 0.30
CA LEU A 32 31.65 -14.02 1.71
C LEU A 32 30.86 -15.30 2.00
N GLU A 33 29.70 -15.46 1.37
CA GLU A 33 28.90 -16.67 1.44
C GLU A 33 29.66 -17.86 0.84
N SER A 34 30.22 -17.70 -0.36
CA SER A 34 31.04 -18.73 -1.02
C SER A 34 32.26 -19.11 -0.19
N SER A 35 33.01 -18.14 0.35
CA SER A 35 34.16 -18.44 1.20
C SER A 35 33.75 -19.13 2.50
N SER A 36 32.65 -18.70 3.12
CA SER A 36 32.12 -19.32 4.34
C SER A 36 31.69 -20.77 4.13
N LEU A 37 31.06 -21.08 2.99
CA LEU A 37 30.71 -22.45 2.62
C LEU A 37 31.95 -23.31 2.40
N LYS A 38 32.97 -22.77 1.71
CA LYS A 38 34.24 -23.48 1.49
C LYS A 38 35.01 -23.74 2.78
N ASP A 39 35.02 -22.77 3.71
CA ASP A 39 35.65 -22.92 5.02
C ASP A 39 34.94 -24.00 5.86
N ARG A 40 33.60 -24.05 5.80
CA ARG A 40 32.82 -25.11 6.46
C ARG A 40 33.12 -26.48 5.87
N GLU A 41 33.14 -26.60 4.55
CA GLU A 41 33.48 -27.84 3.85
C GLU A 41 34.87 -28.32 4.24
N SER A 42 35.88 -27.45 4.18
CA SER A 42 37.24 -27.80 4.60
C SER A 42 37.31 -28.26 6.06
N LYS A 43 36.57 -27.59 6.97
CA LYS A 43 36.51 -27.99 8.39
C LYS A 43 35.87 -29.35 8.58
N ILE A 44 34.78 -29.65 7.88
CA ILE A 44 34.10 -30.95 7.94
C ILE A 44 35.02 -32.06 7.42
N VAL A 45 35.70 -31.83 6.30
CA VAL A 45 36.67 -32.79 5.74
C VAL A 45 37.82 -33.05 6.70
N SER A 46 38.42 -32.01 7.27
CA SER A 46 39.49 -32.16 8.26
C SER A 46 39.01 -32.86 9.53
N ALA A 47 37.81 -32.55 10.02
CA ALA A 47 37.22 -33.20 11.18
C ALA A 47 36.89 -34.67 10.91
N LEU A 48 36.41 -35.01 9.71
CA LEU A 48 36.15 -36.40 9.30
C LEU A 48 37.44 -37.21 9.27
N GLU A 49 38.52 -36.63 8.73
CA GLU A 49 39.82 -37.31 8.69
C GLU A 49 40.37 -37.55 10.11
N ALA A 50 40.23 -36.55 10.99
CA ALA A 50 40.61 -36.69 12.40
C ALA A 50 39.76 -37.76 13.12
N ALA A 51 38.45 -37.79 12.88
CA ALA A 51 37.55 -38.78 13.48
C ALA A 51 37.83 -40.20 12.96
N LYS A 52 38.16 -40.36 11.66
CA LYS A 52 38.60 -41.63 11.08
C LYS A 52 39.92 -42.11 11.69
N ALA A 53 40.91 -41.22 11.85
CA ALA A 53 42.17 -41.54 12.50
C ALA A 53 41.96 -41.98 13.95
N LYS A 54 41.10 -41.27 14.69
CA LYS A 54 40.70 -41.62 16.07
C LYS A 54 40.02 -42.99 16.14
N LEU A 55 39.16 -43.32 15.17
CA LEU A 55 38.54 -44.65 15.07
C LEU A 55 39.58 -45.74 14.80
N GLY A 56 40.57 -45.48 13.93
CA GLY A 56 41.68 -46.39 13.68
C GLY A 56 42.49 -46.68 14.94
N LEU A 57 42.90 -45.63 15.65
CA LEU A 57 43.63 -45.74 16.92
C LEU A 57 42.81 -46.47 18.01
N ALA A 58 41.50 -46.21 18.09
CA ALA A 58 40.63 -46.89 19.04
C ALA A 58 40.53 -48.39 18.77
N ARG A 59 40.45 -48.78 17.50
CA ARG A 59 40.45 -50.20 17.09
C ARG A 59 41.77 -50.90 17.36
N GLU A 60 42.90 -50.23 17.11
CA GLU A 60 44.23 -50.76 17.43
C GLU A 60 44.43 -50.93 18.94
N ALA A 61 43.92 -50.00 19.74
CA ALA A 61 43.97 -50.05 21.20
C ALA A 61 42.95 -51.02 21.82
N GLY A 62 41.96 -51.49 21.05
CA GLY A 62 40.84 -52.30 21.56
C GLY A 62 39.90 -51.53 22.50
N ASP A 63 39.87 -50.20 22.42
CA ASP A 63 39.04 -49.34 23.26
C ASP A 63 37.66 -49.12 22.61
N ILE A 64 36.70 -49.92 23.03
CA ILE A 64 35.31 -49.90 22.54
C ILE A 64 34.63 -48.55 22.83
N ALA A 65 34.98 -47.86 23.93
CA ALA A 65 34.35 -46.60 24.29
C ALA A 65 34.77 -45.49 23.32
N ILE A 66 36.07 -45.41 22.99
CA ILE A 66 36.58 -44.45 22.01
C ILE A 66 36.08 -44.80 20.60
N GLU A 67 35.94 -46.08 20.26
CA GLU A 67 35.37 -46.50 18.97
C GLU A 67 33.95 -45.99 18.79
N ILE A 68 33.07 -46.17 19.78
CA ILE A 68 31.67 -45.70 19.71
C ILE A 68 31.63 -44.16 19.60
N GLU A 69 32.48 -43.46 20.35
CA GLU A 69 32.54 -42.00 20.30
C GLU A 69 33.00 -41.51 18.92
N ALA A 70 34.05 -42.13 18.35
CA ALA A 70 34.53 -41.80 17.01
C ALA A 70 33.49 -42.12 15.92
N GLN A 71 32.77 -43.23 16.03
CA GLN A 71 31.67 -43.57 15.11
C GLN A 71 30.53 -42.55 15.18
N LYS A 72 30.17 -42.10 16.38
CA LYS A 72 29.16 -41.06 16.60
C LYS A 72 29.59 -39.72 16.00
N GLU A 73 30.87 -39.37 16.15
CA GLU A 73 31.48 -38.17 15.58
C GLU A 73 31.45 -38.21 14.04
N ILE A 74 31.84 -39.33 13.44
CA ILE A 74 31.75 -39.56 11.99
C ILE A 74 30.30 -39.43 11.50
N ALA A 75 29.33 -40.04 12.19
CA ALA A 75 27.92 -39.97 11.80
C ALA A 75 27.39 -38.53 11.85
N LYS A 76 27.76 -37.77 12.88
CA LYS A 76 27.39 -36.35 13.00
C LYS A 76 27.98 -35.53 11.86
N LEU A 77 29.27 -35.72 11.57
CA LEU A 77 29.96 -35.00 10.49
C LEU A 77 29.42 -35.37 9.10
N GLY A 78 29.06 -36.63 8.87
CA GLY A 78 28.41 -37.06 7.63
C GLY A 78 27.03 -36.43 7.43
N TYR A 79 26.26 -36.22 8.51
CA TYR A 79 25.01 -35.46 8.44
C TYR A 79 25.25 -33.98 8.12
N GLU A 80 26.26 -33.36 8.74
CA GLU A 80 26.64 -31.97 8.45
C GLU A 80 27.13 -31.81 7.00
N GLU A 81 27.87 -32.78 6.47
CA GLU A 81 28.31 -32.84 5.07
C GLU A 81 27.11 -32.93 4.12
N ALA A 82 26.19 -33.87 4.35
CA ALA A 82 24.99 -34.05 3.54
C ALA A 82 24.12 -32.78 3.53
N ARG A 83 23.95 -32.14 4.69
CA ARG A 83 23.22 -30.88 4.82
C ARG A 83 23.92 -29.74 4.07
N LEU A 84 25.25 -29.68 4.09
CA LEU A 84 26.02 -28.68 3.35
C LEU A 84 25.89 -28.89 1.84
N GLN A 85 25.91 -30.14 1.36
CA GLN A 85 25.64 -30.47 -0.03
C GLN A 85 24.22 -30.09 -0.45
N GLU A 86 23.22 -30.38 0.38
CA GLU A 86 21.84 -29.96 0.13
C GLU A 86 21.71 -28.42 0.05
N MET A 87 22.38 -27.67 0.94
CA MET A 87 22.41 -26.22 0.87
C MET A 87 23.08 -25.71 -0.41
N LYS A 88 24.16 -26.34 -0.87
CA LYS A 88 24.81 -26.03 -2.15
C LYS A 88 23.90 -26.32 -3.33
N ASP A 89 23.20 -27.46 -3.31
CA ASP A 89 22.27 -27.86 -4.37
C ASP A 89 21.07 -26.92 -4.44
N LEU A 90 20.54 -26.48 -3.29
CA LEU A 90 19.48 -25.46 -3.22
C LEU A 90 19.97 -24.11 -3.75
N ALA A 91 21.18 -23.68 -3.37
CA ALA A 91 21.78 -22.45 -3.87
C ALA A 91 22.11 -22.50 -5.38
N ALA A 92 22.38 -23.69 -5.93
CA ALA A 92 22.60 -23.90 -7.36
C ALA A 92 21.27 -24.03 -8.14
N ARG A 93 20.21 -24.54 -7.51
CA ARG A 93 18.87 -24.74 -8.10
C ARG A 93 18.00 -23.52 -8.03
N GLU A 94 18.16 -22.67 -7.02
CA GLU A 94 17.65 -21.31 -7.15
C GLU A 94 18.39 -20.72 -8.33
N PRO A 95 17.72 -20.46 -9.49
CA PRO A 95 18.33 -19.57 -10.44
C PRO A 95 18.66 -18.34 -9.61
N VAL A 96 19.91 -17.91 -9.66
CA VAL A 96 20.26 -16.55 -9.30
C VAL A 96 19.24 -15.73 -10.07
N GLN A 97 18.15 -15.36 -9.41
CA GLN A 97 17.32 -14.28 -9.85
C GLN A 97 18.32 -13.16 -9.70
N GLN A 98 19.10 -12.94 -10.76
CA GLN A 98 19.89 -11.73 -10.95
C GLN A 98 18.98 -10.68 -10.38
N PRO A 99 19.37 -10.02 -9.28
CA PRO A 99 18.44 -9.23 -8.49
C PRO A 99 17.73 -8.39 -9.52
N LYS A 100 16.44 -8.70 -9.80
CA LYS A 100 15.74 -8.16 -10.97
C LYS A 100 16.13 -6.72 -10.94
N SER A 101 16.92 -6.31 -11.94
CA SER A 101 17.60 -5.04 -11.83
C SER A 101 16.49 -4.07 -11.45
N ILE A 102 16.68 -3.28 -10.39
CA ILE A 102 15.66 -2.29 -10.00
C ILE A 102 15.55 -1.20 -11.10
N SER A 103 16.01 -1.48 -12.33
CA SER A 103 15.44 -0.96 -13.56
C SER A 103 13.91 -1.07 -13.62
N ASP A 104 13.29 -1.96 -12.82
CA ASP A 104 11.83 -2.03 -12.67
C ASP A 104 11.34 -1.69 -11.25
N VAL A 105 11.93 -0.70 -10.57
CA VAL A 105 11.00 0.27 -9.99
C VAL A 105 10.57 1.10 -11.17
N SER A 106 9.47 0.66 -11.77
CA SER A 106 8.56 1.59 -12.43
C SER A 106 8.22 2.63 -11.36
N VAL A 107 9.05 3.67 -11.23
CA VAL A 107 8.49 5.01 -11.22
C VAL A 107 7.56 4.93 -12.41
N PRO A 108 6.22 4.97 -12.24
CA PRO A 108 5.32 4.93 -13.37
C PRO A 108 5.92 5.92 -14.34
N LYS A 109 6.44 5.38 -15.45
CA LYS A 109 6.92 6.17 -16.55
C LYS A 109 5.72 7.05 -16.77
N GLN A 110 5.85 8.35 -16.46
CA GLN A 110 4.84 9.29 -16.87
C GLN A 110 4.75 8.99 -18.35
N ASP A 111 3.64 8.35 -18.73
CA ASP A 111 3.49 7.82 -20.06
C ASP A 111 3.94 8.94 -20.97
N ALA A 112 4.86 8.57 -21.87
CA ALA A 112 5.36 9.43 -22.94
C ALA A 112 4.26 10.41 -23.28
N PRO A 113 4.47 11.75 -23.21
CA PRO A 113 3.40 12.72 -23.20
C PRO A 113 2.40 12.22 -24.20
N MET A 114 1.29 11.67 -23.69
CA MET A 114 0.26 11.10 -24.53
C MET A 114 0.05 12.27 -25.47
N ILE A 115 0.31 12.06 -26.77
CA ILE A 115 -0.05 13.07 -27.75
C ILE A 115 -1.55 13.10 -27.52
N GLY A 116 -1.97 14.00 -26.64
CA GLY A 116 -3.35 14.16 -26.27
C GLY A 116 -3.97 14.37 -27.61
N SER A 117 -5.06 13.67 -27.88
CA SER A 117 -5.87 14.10 -29.00
C SER A 117 -6.00 15.62 -28.94
N ALA A 118 -6.05 16.26 -30.10
CA ALA A 118 -6.24 17.70 -30.16
C ALA A 118 -7.38 18.16 -29.23
N LYS A 119 -8.37 17.30 -28.95
CA LYS A 119 -9.41 17.51 -27.93
C LYS A 119 -8.92 17.52 -26.48
N ALA A 120 -8.06 16.60 -26.07
CA ALA A 120 -7.49 16.55 -24.72
C ALA A 120 -6.63 17.80 -24.42
N GLU A 121 -5.82 18.23 -25.39
CA GLU A 121 -4.99 19.44 -25.24
C GLU A 121 -5.83 20.72 -25.18
N THR A 122 -6.85 20.82 -26.04
CA THR A 122 -7.77 21.97 -26.04
C THR A 122 -8.65 22.02 -24.79
N TRP A 123 -9.11 20.87 -24.29
CA TRP A 123 -9.86 20.77 -23.03
C TRP A 123 -8.98 21.14 -21.82
N GLY A 124 -7.77 20.58 -21.74
CA GLY A 124 -6.81 20.91 -20.68
C GLY A 124 -6.44 22.39 -20.68
N SER A 125 -6.31 23.01 -21.86
CA SER A 125 -6.04 24.44 -21.99
C SER A 125 -7.22 25.33 -21.57
N LYS A 126 -8.47 24.87 -21.76
CA LYS A 126 -9.67 25.57 -21.25
C LYS A 126 -9.75 25.54 -19.72
N ASN A 127 -9.28 24.46 -19.11
CA ASN A 127 -9.33 24.24 -17.67
C ASN A 127 -8.02 24.66 -16.99
N LYS A 128 -7.91 25.93 -16.57
CA LYS A 128 -6.70 26.50 -15.94
C LYS A 128 -6.17 25.72 -14.71
N TRP A 129 -7.05 25.00 -14.01
CA TRP A 129 -6.70 24.17 -12.86
C TRP A 129 -5.98 22.88 -13.28
N PHE A 130 -6.18 22.41 -14.51
CA PHE A 130 -5.54 21.21 -15.04
C PHE A 130 -4.03 21.46 -15.22
N GLY A 131 -3.20 20.63 -14.59
CA GLY A 131 -1.74 20.77 -14.54
C GLY A 131 -1.20 21.75 -13.49
N SER A 132 -1.96 22.77 -13.11
CA SER A 132 -1.59 23.72 -12.04
C SER A 132 -1.95 23.18 -10.65
N ASP A 133 -3.13 22.59 -10.52
CA ASP A 133 -3.64 22.01 -9.28
C ASP A 133 -3.47 20.50 -9.30
N LYS A 134 -2.43 20.02 -8.61
CA LYS A 134 -2.08 18.58 -8.58
C LYS A 134 -3.24 17.71 -8.08
N PRO A 135 -3.90 18.02 -6.93
CA PRO A 135 -5.07 17.27 -6.48
C PRO A 135 -6.17 17.16 -7.54
N MET A 136 -6.63 18.28 -8.11
CA MET A 136 -7.71 18.26 -9.10
C MET A 136 -7.29 17.52 -10.40
N THR A 137 -6.03 17.65 -10.78
CA THR A 137 -5.49 16.98 -11.98
C THR A 137 -5.43 15.47 -11.80
N TYR A 138 -4.99 14.97 -10.63
CA TYR A 138 -4.98 13.53 -10.36
C TYR A 138 -6.39 12.96 -10.28
N THR A 139 -7.32 13.66 -9.63
CA THR A 139 -8.73 13.23 -9.60
C THR A 139 -9.33 13.20 -11.01
N ALA A 140 -8.94 14.10 -11.91
CA ALA A 140 -9.41 14.08 -13.29
C ALA A 140 -8.91 12.82 -14.03
N PHE A 141 -7.68 12.38 -13.76
CA PHE A 141 -7.15 11.12 -14.29
C PHE A 141 -7.84 9.88 -13.71
N ASP A 142 -8.18 9.90 -12.42
CA ASP A 142 -8.94 8.81 -11.80
C ASP A 142 -10.35 8.72 -12.39
N ILE A 143 -11.02 9.86 -12.58
CA ILE A 143 -12.34 9.93 -13.25
C ILE A 143 -12.25 9.44 -14.70
N HIS A 144 -11.17 9.77 -15.43
CA HIS A 144 -10.94 9.26 -16.78
C HIS A 144 -10.91 7.73 -16.81
N ARG A 145 -10.16 7.09 -15.88
CA ARG A 145 -10.10 5.62 -15.79
C ARG A 145 -11.47 5.03 -15.54
N GLN A 146 -12.25 5.59 -14.62
CA GLN A 146 -13.62 5.11 -14.37
C GLN A 146 -14.52 5.26 -15.60
N LEU A 147 -14.44 6.40 -16.28
CA LEU A 147 -15.23 6.67 -17.48
C LEU A 147 -14.91 5.70 -18.63
N VAL A 148 -13.63 5.44 -18.89
CA VAL A 148 -13.19 4.62 -20.03
C VAL A 148 -13.23 3.12 -19.69
N ASP A 149 -12.75 2.72 -18.51
CA ASP A 149 -12.59 1.32 -18.15
C ASP A 149 -13.89 0.70 -17.59
N GLU A 150 -14.66 1.44 -16.80
CA GLU A 150 -15.89 0.91 -16.16
C GLU A 150 -17.16 1.27 -16.95
N GLU A 151 -17.27 2.53 -17.38
CA GLU A 151 -18.48 3.05 -18.05
C GLU A 151 -18.39 2.97 -19.59
N GLY A 152 -17.21 2.67 -20.15
CA GLY A 152 -17.01 2.44 -21.58
C GLY A 152 -17.14 3.69 -22.46
N TYR A 153 -16.92 4.88 -21.91
CA TYR A 153 -16.97 6.14 -22.66
C TYR A 153 -15.80 6.25 -23.65
N ASP A 154 -16.08 6.84 -24.80
CA ASP A 154 -15.06 7.18 -25.79
C ASP A 154 -14.27 8.44 -25.37
N ALA A 155 -12.95 8.31 -25.21
CA ALA A 155 -12.04 9.39 -24.80
C ALA A 155 -11.94 10.55 -25.83
N GLU A 156 -12.43 10.34 -27.05
CA GLU A 156 -12.50 11.35 -28.12
C GLU A 156 -13.87 12.06 -28.20
N SER A 157 -14.87 11.61 -27.44
CA SER A 157 -16.22 12.17 -27.47
C SER A 157 -16.30 13.48 -26.66
N ASP A 158 -17.12 14.42 -27.13
CA ASP A 158 -17.39 15.66 -26.39
C ASP A 158 -18.18 15.37 -25.10
N GLU A 159 -18.96 14.29 -25.07
CA GLU A 159 -19.71 13.85 -23.88
C GLU A 159 -18.79 13.40 -22.75
N TYR A 160 -17.68 12.74 -23.08
CA TYR A 160 -16.68 12.30 -22.13
C TYR A 160 -16.06 13.50 -21.37
N TYR A 161 -15.66 14.56 -22.09
CA TYR A 161 -15.10 15.76 -21.47
C TYR A 161 -16.13 16.54 -20.63
N ALA A 162 -17.40 16.55 -21.05
CA ALA A 162 -18.48 17.16 -20.28
C ALA A 162 -18.72 16.44 -18.94
N GLU A 163 -18.64 15.10 -18.93
CA GLU A 163 -18.82 14.30 -17.73
C GLU A 163 -17.63 14.41 -16.77
N ILE A 164 -16.39 14.53 -17.28
CA ILE A 164 -15.21 14.85 -16.46
C ILE A 164 -15.40 16.19 -15.74
N ASP A 165 -15.76 17.25 -16.47
CA ASP A 165 -15.96 18.58 -15.88
C ASP A 165 -17.06 18.56 -14.80
N LYS A 166 -18.12 17.78 -15.01
CA LYS A 166 -19.23 17.62 -14.06
C LYS A 166 -18.78 16.92 -12.78
N ARG A 167 -18.07 15.79 -12.89
CA ARG A 167 -17.56 15.04 -11.72
C ARG A 167 -16.50 15.84 -10.97
N ILE A 168 -15.60 16.52 -11.68
CA ILE A 168 -14.60 17.39 -11.04
C ILE A 168 -15.24 18.56 -10.28
N ARG A 169 -16.32 19.14 -10.79
CA ARG A 169 -17.09 20.17 -10.05
C ARG A 169 -17.80 19.61 -8.82
N LEU A 170 -18.19 18.34 -8.85
CA LEU A 170 -18.82 17.66 -7.73
C LEU A 170 -17.82 17.28 -6.63
N GLU A 171 -16.62 16.83 -7.02
CA GLU A 171 -15.51 16.49 -6.11
C GLU A 171 -14.85 17.73 -5.52
N PHE A 172 -14.77 18.83 -6.30
CA PHE A 172 -14.18 20.08 -5.88
C PHE A 172 -15.15 21.27 -5.95
N PRO A 173 -16.33 21.25 -5.28
CA PRO A 173 -17.27 22.37 -5.34
C PRO A 173 -16.65 23.68 -4.87
N HIS A 174 -15.76 23.58 -3.87
CA HIS A 174 -15.00 24.67 -3.28
C HIS A 174 -13.95 25.31 -4.21
N LYS A 175 -13.73 24.77 -5.41
CA LYS A 175 -12.76 25.27 -6.40
C LYS A 175 -13.44 25.88 -7.62
N PHE A 176 -14.73 25.66 -7.77
CA PHE A 176 -15.56 26.20 -8.85
C PHE A 176 -16.65 27.06 -8.21
N ASP A 177 -16.24 28.15 -7.58
CA ASP A 177 -17.15 29.11 -6.96
C ASP A 177 -18.33 29.42 -7.90
N LYS A 178 -19.53 29.08 -7.44
CA LYS A 178 -20.75 29.74 -7.91
C LYS A 178 -21.28 30.57 -6.76
N ASN A 179 -21.41 31.86 -7.04
CA ASN A 179 -22.36 32.77 -6.41
C ASN A 179 -23.75 32.11 -6.31
N ALA A 180 -23.98 31.34 -5.25
CA ALA A 180 -25.29 30.88 -4.81
C ALA A 180 -25.12 30.28 -3.40
N THR A 181 -25.58 31.04 -2.42
CA THR A 181 -25.86 30.69 -1.04
C THR A 181 -26.11 29.19 -0.86
N THR A 182 -25.08 28.46 -0.45
CA THR A 182 -25.24 27.16 0.19
C THR A 182 -24.47 27.22 1.49
N GLU A 183 -25.27 27.17 2.57
CA GLU A 183 -24.86 27.19 3.97
C GLU A 183 -23.70 26.23 4.19
N THR A 184 -22.47 26.75 4.21
CA THR A 184 -21.33 26.00 4.71
C THR A 184 -21.48 25.96 6.22
N THR A 185 -21.78 24.78 6.77
CA THR A 185 -21.71 24.49 8.20
C THR A 185 -20.25 24.54 8.63
N LYS A 186 -19.74 25.75 8.85
CA LYS A 186 -18.46 25.99 9.51
C LYS A 186 -18.47 25.21 10.83
N PRO A 187 -17.53 24.30 11.10
CA PRO A 187 -17.50 23.61 12.37
C PRO A 187 -17.20 24.65 13.45
N THR A 188 -18.23 25.03 14.21
CA THR A 188 -18.09 25.89 15.38
C THR A 188 -17.25 25.15 16.39
N GLN A 189 -16.06 25.67 16.64
CA GLN A 189 -15.18 25.27 17.71
C GLN A 189 -15.96 25.37 19.04
N VAL A 190 -16.28 24.21 19.63
CA VAL A 190 -16.92 24.13 20.95
C VAL A 190 -15.89 24.44 22.02
N VAL A 191 -15.71 25.73 22.30
CA VAL A 191 -15.04 26.19 23.51
C VAL A 191 -16.07 26.19 24.63
N ALA A 192 -15.80 25.48 25.72
CA ALA A 192 -16.72 25.28 26.84
C ALA A 192 -17.25 26.63 27.36
N SER A 193 -18.52 26.94 27.05
CA SER A 193 -19.20 28.09 27.64
C SER A 193 -19.84 27.67 28.97
N ALA A 194 -19.61 28.52 29.97
CA ALA A 194 -20.03 28.35 31.34
C ALA A 194 -21.52 28.04 31.48
N LYS A 195 -21.82 27.14 32.42
CA LYS A 195 -23.15 26.74 32.89
C LYS A 195 -24.11 27.94 32.94
N ARG A 196 -25.12 27.94 32.08
CA ARG A 196 -26.32 28.78 32.23
C ARG A 196 -27.54 27.86 32.17
N SER A 197 -28.26 27.76 33.28
CA SER A 197 -29.48 26.97 33.39
C SER A 197 -30.54 27.48 32.41
N VAL A 198 -30.91 26.66 31.43
CA VAL A 198 -32.00 26.95 30.49
C VAL A 198 -33.26 26.26 31.03
N LYS A 199 -34.31 27.05 31.28
CA LYS A 199 -35.67 26.55 31.57
C LYS A 199 -36.06 25.47 30.56
N PRO A 200 -36.67 24.34 30.97
CA PRO A 200 -37.08 23.31 30.03
C PRO A 200 -38.10 23.90 29.05
N GLY A 201 -37.71 23.95 27.77
CA GLY A 201 -38.53 24.44 26.67
C GLY A 201 -39.74 23.54 26.39
N ARG A 202 -40.71 24.10 25.67
CA ARG A 202 -41.97 23.45 25.25
C ARG A 202 -41.70 22.11 24.56
N LYS A 203 -42.21 20.99 25.13
CA LYS A 203 -42.16 19.67 24.49
C LYS A 203 -43.03 19.68 23.22
N THR A 204 -42.40 19.66 22.03
CA THR A 204 -43.09 19.50 20.75
C THR A 204 -42.91 18.08 20.23
N VAL A 205 -43.99 17.42 19.83
CA VAL A 205 -43.96 16.04 19.35
C VAL A 205 -44.32 15.99 17.88
N ARG A 206 -43.43 15.40 17.07
CA ARG A 206 -43.62 15.21 15.64
C ARG A 206 -44.21 13.83 15.39
N LEU A 207 -45.35 13.77 14.71
CA LEU A 207 -45.97 12.51 14.29
C LEU A 207 -45.36 12.03 12.98
N THR A 208 -45.16 10.71 12.85
CA THR A 208 -44.78 10.11 11.57
C THR A 208 -45.97 10.09 10.61
N PRO A 209 -45.75 10.05 9.28
CA PRO A 209 -46.85 10.01 8.30
C PRO A 209 -47.85 8.87 8.53
N SER A 210 -47.37 7.72 9.01
CA SER A 210 -48.20 6.58 9.42
C SER A 210 -49.08 6.90 10.63
N GLN A 211 -48.53 7.56 11.65
CA GLN A 211 -49.29 8.01 12.83
C GLN A 211 -50.37 9.04 12.47
N VAL A 212 -50.09 9.93 11.53
CA VAL A 212 -51.08 10.89 10.99
C VAL A 212 -52.20 10.15 10.27
N ALA A 213 -51.88 9.12 9.48
CA ALA A 213 -52.87 8.31 8.78
C ALA A 213 -53.76 7.52 9.74
N ILE A 214 -53.19 6.95 10.81
CA ILE A 214 -53.93 6.21 11.85
C ILE A 214 -54.87 7.15 12.61
N ALA A 215 -54.40 8.32 13.04
CA ALA A 215 -55.24 9.30 13.74
C ALA A 215 -56.44 9.74 12.89
N LYS A 216 -56.22 10.00 11.60
CA LYS A 216 -57.29 10.32 10.64
C LYS A 216 -58.27 9.16 10.44
N LYS A 217 -57.77 7.92 10.38
CA LYS A 217 -58.60 6.70 10.24
C LYS A 217 -59.46 6.44 11.47
N LEU A 218 -58.96 6.79 12.66
CA LEU A 218 -59.68 6.69 13.93
C LEU A 218 -60.59 7.89 14.21
N GLY A 219 -60.57 8.93 13.36
CA GLY A 219 -61.35 10.15 13.55
C GLY A 219 -60.91 11.01 14.74
N VAL A 220 -59.70 10.79 15.27
CA VAL A 220 -59.19 11.49 16.45
C VAL A 220 -58.30 12.67 16.03
N PRO A 221 -58.43 13.85 16.67
CA PRO A 221 -57.54 14.99 16.41
C PRO A 221 -56.07 14.64 16.61
N LEU A 222 -55.20 15.16 15.73
CA LEU A 222 -53.75 14.88 15.76
C LEU A 222 -53.10 15.26 17.10
N GLU A 223 -53.64 16.28 17.79
CA GLU A 223 -53.16 16.71 19.11
C GLU A 223 -53.44 15.68 20.21
N GLU A 224 -54.64 15.09 20.24
CA GLU A 224 -55.00 14.09 21.24
C GLU A 224 -54.24 12.79 21.03
N TYR A 225 -54.08 12.38 19.77
CA TYR A 225 -53.28 11.22 19.41
C TYR A 225 -51.81 11.41 19.81
N ALA A 226 -51.24 12.61 19.64
CA ALA A 226 -49.87 12.91 20.10
C ALA A 226 -49.73 12.90 21.62
N LYS A 227 -50.75 13.36 22.37
CA LYS A 227 -50.76 13.30 23.85
C LYS A 227 -50.76 11.85 24.34
N GLN A 228 -51.62 11.00 23.80
CA GLN A 228 -51.68 9.57 24.14
C GLN A 228 -50.36 8.85 23.87
N LEU A 229 -49.73 9.11 22.71
CA LEU A 229 -48.42 8.55 22.37
C LEU A 229 -47.28 8.97 23.31
N ASN A 230 -47.38 10.13 23.95
CA ASN A 230 -46.39 10.55 24.94
C ASN A 230 -46.61 9.85 26.28
N ILE A 231 -47.87 9.70 26.68
CA ILE A 231 -48.24 9.01 27.91
C ILE A 231 -47.83 7.53 27.85
N THR A 232 -48.02 6.86 26.71
CA THR A 232 -47.61 5.45 26.53
C THR A 232 -46.10 5.25 26.37
N LYS A 233 -45.31 6.31 26.16
CA LYS A 233 -43.83 6.24 26.09
C LYS A 233 -43.13 6.60 27.39
N GLU A 234 -43.83 7.25 28.33
CA GLU A 234 -43.30 7.60 29.66
C GLU A 234 -43.68 6.57 30.75
N VAL A 235 -44.37 5.47 30.41
CA VAL A 235 -44.64 4.28 31.27
C VAL A 235 -43.82 3.10 30.77
#